data_AF-W0TAR4-F1
#
_entry.id   AF-W0TAR4-F1
#
_cell.length_a   1.000
_cell.length_b   1.000
_cell.length_c   1.000
_cell.angle_alpha   90.00
_cell.angle_beta   90.00
_cell.angle_gamma   90.00
#
_symmetry.space_group_name_H-M   'P 1'
#
loop_
_entity.id
_entity.type
_entity.pdbx_description
1 polymer ?
#
loop_
_entity_poly.entity_id
_entity_poly.type
_entity_poly.pdbx_seq_one_letter_code
_entity_poly.pdbx_strand_id
1 'polypeptide(L)'
;MEKSTSVSFSQFTQEQIKKLKEAFQLIDDDGDGVISETDLSKILKGLGMPSDEDKIKEMINVAPDETVTFPGYLSLMSETIGEMPDTAEIREAMKAFSDEEELLCDASELERCLKDVGFDDSTKLDRVLRHFSTKQVSGERVFKGAKFIQAISE
;
A
#
# COMPACT_ATOMS: atom_id res chain seq x y z
N MET A 1 -31.43 -1.71 8.17
CA MET A 1 -31.03 -2.72 7.16
C MET A 1 -29.51 -2.70 7.18
N GLU A 2 -28.96 -3.72 7.82
CA GLU A 2 -27.55 -3.83 8.19
C GLU A 2 -26.69 -3.85 6.92
N LYS A 3 -25.69 -2.97 6.83
CA LYS A 3 -24.62 -3.16 5.85
C LYS A 3 -23.82 -4.35 6.35
N SER A 4 -24.10 -5.52 5.79
CA SER A 4 -23.20 -6.68 5.89
C SER A 4 -21.88 -6.27 5.27
N THR A 5 -20.92 -5.84 6.10
CA THR A 5 -19.51 -5.70 5.72
C THR A 5 -19.00 -7.11 5.46
N SER A 6 -19.17 -7.60 4.23
CA SER A 6 -18.53 -8.83 3.78
C SER A 6 -17.03 -8.66 3.98
N VAL A 7 -16.48 -9.44 4.90
CA VAL A 7 -15.05 -9.45 5.19
C VAL A 7 -14.33 -9.94 3.94
N SER A 8 -13.75 -9.03 3.17
CA SER A 8 -13.12 -9.34 1.90
C SER A 8 -11.67 -9.78 2.12
N PHE A 9 -11.50 -10.91 2.80
CA PHE A 9 -10.20 -11.56 2.98
C PHE A 9 -9.52 -11.90 1.64
N SER A 10 -10.30 -12.03 0.57
CA SER A 10 -9.84 -12.37 -0.77
C SER A 10 -9.07 -11.24 -1.47
N GLN A 11 -9.09 -10.02 -0.94
CA GLN A 11 -8.39 -8.88 -1.54
C GLN A 11 -6.91 -8.79 -1.15
N PHE A 12 -6.44 -9.62 -0.22
CA PHE A 12 -5.06 -9.56 0.25
C PHE A 12 -4.29 -10.83 -0.08
N THR A 13 -3.05 -10.66 -0.54
CA THR A 13 -2.09 -11.77 -0.67
C THR A 13 -1.70 -12.31 0.71
N GLN A 14 -1.15 -13.53 0.74
CA GLN A 14 -0.64 -14.11 2.00
C GLN A 14 0.44 -13.25 2.66
N GLU A 15 1.26 -12.57 1.85
CA GLU A 15 2.29 -11.66 2.38
C GLU A 15 1.67 -10.40 2.99
N GLN A 16 0.68 -9.80 2.33
CA GLN A 16 -0.06 -8.67 2.88
C GLN A 16 -0.81 -9.07 4.16
N ILE A 17 -1.48 -10.23 4.19
CA ILE A 17 -2.13 -10.74 5.41
C ILE A 17 -1.12 -10.91 6.54
N LYS A 18 0.09 -11.41 6.24
CA LYS A 18 1.16 -11.55 7.24
C LYS A 18 1.61 -10.20 7.79
N LYS A 19 1.88 -9.22 6.92
CA LYS A 19 2.27 -7.85 7.32
C LYS A 19 1.16 -7.16 8.12
N LEU A 20 -0.10 -7.33 7.69
CA LEU A 20 -1.27 -6.81 8.40
C LEU A 20 -1.44 -7.46 9.77
N LYS A 21 -1.15 -8.77 9.89
CA LYS A 21 -1.17 -9.46 11.18
C LYS A 21 -0.07 -8.99 12.12
N GLU A 22 1.15 -8.80 11.60
CA GLU A 22 2.26 -8.25 12.40
C GLU A 22 1.96 -6.83 12.86
N ALA A 23 1.39 -5.99 12.00
CA ALA A 23 0.94 -4.64 12.36
C ALA A 23 -0.20 -4.66 13.38
N PHE A 24 -1.18 -5.56 13.23
CA PHE A 24 -2.26 -5.74 14.21
C PHE A 24 -1.69 -6.09 15.59
N GLN A 25 -0.76 -7.04 15.65
CA GLN A 25 -0.09 -7.46 16.90
C GLN A 25 0.81 -6.37 17.52
N LEU A 26 1.26 -5.40 16.73
CA LEU A 26 2.01 -4.25 17.25
C LEU A 26 1.07 -3.20 17.87
N ILE A 27 -0.17 -3.12 17.37
CA ILE A 27 -1.17 -2.20 17.88
C ILE A 27 -1.83 -2.78 19.13
N ASP A 28 -2.23 -4.05 19.11
CA ASP A 28 -2.76 -4.84 20.22
C ASP A 28 -1.69 -5.02 21.33
N ASP A 29 -1.54 -4.01 22.20
CA ASP A 29 -0.47 -3.90 23.20
C ASP A 29 -0.64 -4.91 24.34
N ASP A 30 -1.88 -5.23 24.71
CA ASP A 30 -2.17 -6.19 25.78
C ASP A 30 -2.35 -7.63 25.28
N GLY A 31 -2.47 -7.84 23.97
CA GLY A 31 -2.48 -9.15 23.32
C GLY A 31 -3.80 -9.89 23.52
N ASP A 32 -4.90 -9.19 23.77
CA ASP A 32 -6.21 -9.78 23.98
C ASP A 32 -6.91 -10.21 22.67
N GLY A 33 -6.30 -9.87 21.52
CA GLY A 33 -6.77 -10.22 20.19
C GLY A 33 -7.75 -9.22 19.59
N VAL A 34 -7.95 -8.07 20.23
CA VAL A 34 -8.70 -6.92 19.72
C VAL A 34 -7.89 -5.64 19.84
N ILE A 35 -8.19 -4.64 19.00
CA ILE A 35 -7.61 -3.29 19.16
C ILE A 35 -8.65 -2.43 19.87
N SER A 36 -8.31 -1.97 21.08
CA SER A 36 -9.14 -1.04 21.86
C SER A 36 -8.70 0.42 21.69
N GLU A 37 -9.49 1.36 22.24
CA GLU A 37 -9.13 2.79 22.30
C GLU A 37 -7.80 3.02 23.02
N THR A 38 -7.56 2.20 24.06
CA THR A 38 -6.33 2.26 24.86
C THR A 38 -5.12 1.89 24.00
N ASP A 39 -5.24 0.88 23.16
CA ASP A 39 -4.18 0.38 22.27
C ASP A 39 -3.82 1.40 21.19
N LEU A 40 -4.83 1.96 20.52
CA LEU A 40 -4.61 3.04 19.56
C LEU A 40 -3.99 4.29 20.21
N SER A 41 -4.42 4.65 21.42
CA SER A 41 -3.83 5.78 22.16
C SER A 41 -2.35 5.56 22.45
N LYS A 42 -1.97 4.34 22.86
CA LYS A 42 -0.58 3.97 23.15
C LYS A 42 0.29 4.01 21.90
N ILE A 43 -0.14 3.41 20.79
CA ILE A 43 0.66 3.37 19.57
C ILE A 43 0.84 4.77 18.95
N LEU A 44 -0.21 5.60 18.95
CA LEU A 44 -0.13 6.97 18.44
C LEU A 44 0.83 7.84 19.27
N LYS A 45 0.80 7.69 20.61
CA LYS A 45 1.78 8.32 21.50
C LYS A 45 3.20 7.81 21.24
N GLY A 46 3.37 6.50 21.01
CA GLY A 46 4.67 5.91 20.66
C GLY A 46 5.25 6.42 19.35
N LEU A 47 4.39 6.75 18.37
CA LEU A 47 4.76 7.33 17.08
C LEU A 47 4.93 8.87 17.13
N GLY A 48 4.73 9.51 18.28
CA GLY A 48 4.78 10.97 18.43
C GLY A 48 3.66 11.72 17.71
N MET A 49 2.58 11.01 17.36
CA MET A 49 1.39 11.60 16.75
C MET A 49 0.40 12.06 17.83
N PRO A 50 -0.36 13.15 17.59
CA PRO A 50 -1.40 13.58 18.52
C PRO A 50 -2.47 12.49 18.66
N SER A 51 -2.67 12.03 19.89
CA SER A 51 -3.72 11.08 20.28
C SER A 51 -4.99 11.85 20.63
N ASP A 52 -5.60 12.46 19.63
CA ASP A 52 -6.89 13.12 19.79
C ASP A 52 -7.97 12.05 20.04
N GLU A 53 -8.52 12.02 21.24
CA GLU A 53 -9.53 11.03 21.67
C GLU A 53 -10.73 11.01 20.74
N ASP A 54 -11.13 12.16 20.18
CA ASP A 54 -12.26 12.24 19.26
C ASP A 54 -11.97 11.51 17.94
N LYS A 55 -10.73 11.59 17.47
CA LYS A 55 -10.28 10.91 16.25
C LYS A 55 -10.08 9.41 16.46
N ILE A 56 -9.57 9.01 17.64
CA ILE A 56 -9.44 7.60 18.00
C ILE A 56 -10.83 6.96 18.14
N LYS A 57 -11.78 7.67 18.77
CA LYS A 57 -13.17 7.25 18.83
C LYS A 57 -13.80 7.16 17.44
N GLU A 58 -13.55 8.12 16.55
CA GLU A 58 -14.01 8.03 15.16
C GLU A 58 -13.46 6.77 14.46
N MET A 59 -12.19 6.43 14.70
CA MET A 59 -11.53 5.24 14.13
C MET A 59 -12.07 3.91 14.68
N ILE A 60 -12.63 3.89 15.90
CA ILE A 60 -13.14 2.67 16.58
C ILE A 60 -14.65 2.54 16.49
N ASN A 61 -15.39 3.65 16.37
CA ASN A 61 -16.85 3.70 16.30
C ASN A 61 -17.42 3.06 15.01
N VAL A 62 -16.56 2.50 14.16
CA VAL A 62 -16.94 1.64 13.04
C VAL A 62 -17.28 0.21 13.48
N ALA A 63 -16.91 -0.20 14.71
CA ALA A 63 -17.14 -1.53 15.24
C ALA A 63 -18.28 -1.56 16.29
N PRO A 64 -19.16 -2.58 16.28
CA PRO A 64 -20.31 -2.68 17.18
C PRO A 64 -19.93 -2.84 18.66
N ASP A 65 -18.74 -3.35 18.96
CA ASP A 65 -18.26 -3.63 20.32
C ASP A 65 -17.15 -2.66 20.78
N GLU A 66 -17.03 -1.48 20.14
CA GLU A 66 -15.98 -0.47 20.42
C GLU A 66 -14.55 -1.04 20.41
N THR A 67 -14.37 -2.14 19.70
CA THR A 67 -13.12 -2.91 19.59
C THR A 67 -12.99 -3.46 18.18
N VAL A 68 -11.78 -3.45 17.64
CA VAL A 68 -11.52 -3.91 16.27
C VAL A 68 -10.83 -5.28 16.33
N THR A 69 -11.56 -6.33 15.96
CA THR A 69 -10.98 -7.68 15.78
C THR A 69 -10.09 -7.73 14.54
N PHE A 70 -9.19 -8.71 14.42
CA PHE A 70 -8.35 -8.86 13.22
C PHE A 70 -9.16 -8.91 11.89
N PRO A 71 -10.30 -9.64 11.79
CA PRO A 71 -11.19 -9.55 10.61
C PRO A 71 -11.75 -8.14 10.34
N GLY A 72 -12.10 -7.39 11.40
CA GLY A 72 -12.56 -6.01 11.28
C GLY A 72 -11.43 -5.08 10.79
N TYR A 73 -10.23 -5.26 11.35
CA TYR A 73 -9.02 -4.55 10.93
C TYR A 73 -8.72 -4.79 9.45
N LEU A 74 -8.81 -6.02 8.97
CA LEU A 74 -8.65 -6.33 7.54
C LEU A 74 -9.73 -5.65 6.68
N SER A 75 -10.96 -5.53 7.16
CA SER A 75 -12.02 -4.83 6.43
C SER A 75 -11.72 -3.34 6.30
N LEU A 76 -11.31 -2.68 7.39
CA LEU A 76 -10.89 -1.27 7.38
C LEU A 76 -9.68 -1.05 6.46
N MET A 77 -8.71 -1.97 6.53
CA MET A 77 -7.54 -1.94 5.67
C MET A 77 -7.90 -2.25 4.22
N SER A 78 -8.96 -3.00 3.92
CA SER A 78 -9.36 -3.27 2.53
C SER A 78 -9.91 -2.03 1.84
N GLU A 79 -10.58 -1.15 2.60
CA GLU A 79 -11.08 0.14 2.11
C GLU A 79 -9.96 1.16 1.89
N THR A 80 -8.79 0.98 2.52
CA THR A 80 -7.68 1.95 2.48
C THR A 80 -6.47 1.45 1.66
N ILE A 81 -6.18 0.15 1.70
CA ILE A 81 -5.01 -0.52 1.09
C ILE A 81 -5.40 -1.35 -0.13
N GLY A 82 -6.65 -1.81 -0.23
CA GLY A 82 -7.12 -2.66 -1.34
C GLY A 82 -7.11 -1.99 -2.73
N GLU A 83 -6.84 -0.68 -2.81
CA GLU A 83 -6.67 0.05 -4.07
C GLU A 83 -5.23 0.06 -4.58
N MET A 84 -4.23 -0.32 -3.77
CA MET A 84 -2.84 -0.34 -4.21
C MET A 84 -2.48 -1.74 -4.74
N PRO A 85 -2.08 -1.86 -6.02
CA PRO A 85 -1.68 -3.15 -6.58
C PRO A 85 -0.44 -3.68 -5.86
N ASP A 86 -0.37 -4.99 -5.69
CA ASP A 86 0.81 -5.62 -5.11
C ASP A 86 2.00 -5.65 -6.09
N THR A 87 3.19 -6.04 -5.61
CA THR A 87 4.40 -6.06 -6.44
C THR A 87 4.33 -7.07 -7.60
N ALA A 88 3.53 -8.13 -7.48
CA ALA A 88 3.31 -9.10 -8.56
C ALA A 88 2.37 -8.52 -9.63
N GLU A 89 1.31 -7.83 -9.23
CA GLU A 89 0.42 -7.12 -10.15
C GLU A 89 1.15 -5.99 -10.89
N ILE A 90 1.96 -5.20 -10.18
CA ILE A 90 2.83 -4.18 -10.79
C ILE A 90 3.81 -4.82 -11.76
N ARG A 91 4.38 -5.98 -11.40
CA ARG A 91 5.30 -6.73 -12.28
C ARG A 91 4.63 -7.20 -13.56
N GLU A 92 3.44 -7.79 -13.46
CA GLU A 92 2.67 -8.21 -14.64
C GLU A 92 2.27 -7.01 -15.50
N ALA A 93 1.88 -5.88 -14.90
CA ALA A 93 1.60 -4.65 -15.62
C ALA A 93 2.85 -4.12 -16.37
N MET A 94 4.04 -4.21 -15.75
CA MET A 94 5.29 -3.81 -16.40
C MET A 94 5.67 -4.71 -17.58
N LYS A 95 5.21 -5.96 -17.63
CA LYS A 95 5.43 -6.81 -18.81
C LYS A 95 4.73 -6.30 -20.06
N ALA A 96 3.71 -5.44 -19.94
CA ALA A 96 3.11 -4.77 -21.08
C ALA A 96 4.10 -3.84 -21.83
N PHE A 97 5.19 -3.47 -21.18
CA PHE A 97 6.22 -2.58 -21.71
C PHE A 97 7.58 -3.28 -21.94
N SER A 98 7.72 -4.53 -21.51
CA SER A 98 8.97 -5.29 -21.56
C SER A 98 8.70 -6.78 -21.53
N ASP A 99 9.12 -7.51 -22.57
CA ASP A 99 9.03 -8.97 -22.61
C ASP A 99 10.16 -9.68 -21.82
N GLU A 100 11.13 -8.92 -21.28
CA GLU A 100 12.30 -9.44 -20.58
C GLU A 100 12.09 -9.57 -19.07
N GLU A 101 12.78 -10.54 -18.44
CA GLU A 101 12.80 -10.69 -16.97
C GLU A 101 13.35 -9.45 -16.23
N GLU A 102 14.20 -8.67 -16.90
CA GLU A 102 14.78 -7.44 -16.36
C GLU A 102 13.78 -6.25 -16.35
N LEU A 103 12.63 -6.40 -17.02
CA LEU A 103 11.55 -5.40 -17.10
C LEU A 103 12.06 -4.02 -17.53
N LEU A 104 12.88 -4.01 -18.59
CA LEU A 104 13.48 -2.80 -19.14
C LEU A 104 12.54 -2.19 -20.17
N CYS A 105 12.14 -0.94 -19.97
CA CYS A 105 11.31 -0.21 -20.94
C CYS A 105 11.84 1.20 -21.19
N ASP A 106 11.45 1.79 -22.33
CA ASP A 106 11.76 3.18 -22.60
C ASP A 106 11.02 4.09 -21.60
N ALA A 107 11.77 4.98 -20.96
CA ALA A 107 11.22 5.88 -19.94
C ALA A 107 10.21 6.88 -20.52
N SER A 108 10.37 7.27 -21.79
CA SER A 108 9.49 8.21 -22.48
C SER A 108 8.18 7.54 -22.86
N GLU A 109 8.21 6.27 -23.28
CA GLU A 109 7.01 5.46 -23.51
C GLU A 109 6.24 5.22 -22.22
N LEU A 110 6.92 4.83 -21.14
CA LEU A 110 6.31 4.67 -19.82
C LEU A 110 5.66 5.99 -19.35
N GLU A 111 6.35 7.11 -19.51
CA GLU A 111 5.82 8.43 -19.15
C GLU A 111 4.58 8.80 -19.95
N ARG A 112 4.59 8.54 -21.26
CA ARG A 112 3.45 8.80 -22.13
C ARG A 112 2.23 7.95 -21.74
N CYS A 113 2.42 6.65 -21.52
CA CYS A 113 1.33 5.76 -21.15
C CYS A 113 0.72 6.12 -19.79
N LEU A 114 1.53 6.51 -18.81
CA LEU A 114 1.05 7.01 -17.52
C LEU A 114 0.19 8.27 -17.69
N LYS A 115 0.60 9.21 -18.54
CA LYS A 115 -0.20 10.40 -18.87
C LYS A 115 -1.51 10.06 -19.56
N ASP A 116 -1.49 9.11 -20.50
CA ASP A 116 -2.69 8.68 -21.25
C ASP A 116 -3.75 8.02 -20.33
N VAL A 117 -3.32 7.36 -19.25
CA VAL A 117 -4.24 6.78 -18.23
C VAL A 117 -4.63 7.78 -17.12
N GLY A 118 -4.21 9.04 -17.23
CA GLY A 118 -4.62 10.12 -16.32
C GLY A 118 -3.66 10.43 -15.18
N PHE A 119 -2.44 9.86 -15.17
CA PHE A 119 -1.41 10.27 -14.23
C PHE A 119 -0.78 11.60 -14.67
N ASP A 120 -1.13 12.69 -14.00
CA ASP A 120 -0.72 14.07 -14.35
C ASP A 120 0.56 14.55 -13.63
N ASP A 121 0.94 13.93 -12.50
CA ASP A 121 2.00 14.43 -11.61
C ASP A 121 3.43 14.20 -12.16
N SER A 122 3.77 15.01 -13.16
CA SER A 122 5.06 14.93 -13.88
C SER A 122 6.25 15.14 -12.94
N THR A 123 6.08 15.84 -11.82
CA THR A 123 7.15 16.07 -10.84
C THR A 123 7.47 14.78 -10.08
N LYS A 124 6.44 14.05 -9.62
CA LYS A 124 6.65 12.73 -8.98
C LYS A 124 7.24 11.74 -9.97
N LEU A 125 6.74 11.72 -11.21
CA LEU A 125 7.25 10.82 -12.22
C LEU A 125 8.71 11.09 -12.58
N ASP A 126 9.10 12.35 -12.77
CA ASP A 126 10.51 12.71 -13.04
C ASP A 126 11.44 12.26 -11.89
N ARG A 127 10.99 12.36 -10.63
CA ARG A 127 11.76 11.83 -9.48
C ARG A 127 11.98 10.33 -9.58
N VAL A 128 10.93 9.57 -9.92
CA VAL A 128 11.01 8.11 -10.10
C VAL A 128 11.95 7.77 -11.26
N LEU A 129 11.74 8.39 -12.44
CA LEU A 129 12.55 8.14 -13.63
C LEU A 129 14.03 8.49 -13.40
N ARG A 130 14.35 9.55 -12.64
CA ARG A 130 15.75 9.87 -12.29
C ARG A 130 16.43 8.79 -11.47
N HIS A 131 15.69 8.13 -10.57
CA HIS A 131 16.26 7.14 -9.66
C HIS A 131 16.36 5.75 -10.28
N PHE A 132 15.40 5.42 -11.16
CA PHE A 132 15.24 4.08 -11.72
C PHE A 132 15.56 3.98 -13.21
N SER A 133 15.94 5.07 -13.89
CA SER A 133 16.40 5.01 -15.28
C SER A 133 17.91 5.15 -15.43
N THR A 134 18.44 4.69 -16.56
CA THR A 134 19.83 4.90 -16.98
C THR A 134 19.85 5.48 -18.39
N LYS A 135 20.70 6.49 -18.59
CA LYS A 135 20.87 7.12 -19.90
C LYS A 135 21.80 6.26 -20.77
N GLN A 136 21.31 5.85 -21.92
CA GLN A 136 22.08 5.14 -22.92
C GLN A 136 22.94 6.09 -23.75
N VAL A 137 23.87 5.53 -24.53
CA VAL A 137 24.73 6.29 -25.46
C VAL A 137 23.90 6.99 -26.54
N SER A 138 22.76 6.42 -26.95
CA SER A 138 21.80 7.06 -27.86
C SER A 138 21.16 8.34 -27.29
N GLY A 139 21.25 8.54 -25.97
CA GLY A 139 20.59 9.63 -25.26
C GLY A 139 19.25 9.23 -24.64
N GLU A 140 18.68 8.10 -25.04
CA GLU A 140 17.44 7.54 -24.50
C GLU A 140 17.63 7.09 -23.05
N ARG A 141 16.54 7.13 -22.27
CA ARG A 141 16.52 6.68 -20.89
C ARG A 141 15.79 5.35 -20.83
N VAL A 142 16.47 4.32 -20.35
CA VAL A 142 15.83 3.04 -20.06
C VAL A 142 15.47 2.98 -18.59
N PHE A 143 14.19 2.77 -18.31
CA PHE A 143 13.67 2.52 -16.98
C PHE A 143 13.91 1.07 -16.57
N LYS A 144 14.38 0.87 -15.34
CA LYS A 144 14.75 -0.44 -14.77
C LYS A 144 13.62 -0.95 -13.88
N GLY A 145 12.60 -1.57 -14.48
CA GLY A 145 11.40 -2.03 -13.78
C GLY A 145 11.70 -3.03 -12.67
N ALA A 146 12.60 -4.00 -12.88
CA ALA A 146 12.98 -4.95 -11.84
C ALA A 146 13.59 -4.26 -10.60
N LYS A 147 14.43 -3.24 -10.80
CA LYS A 147 15.02 -2.45 -9.70
C LYS A 147 13.96 -1.62 -8.98
N PHE A 148 13.01 -1.05 -9.71
CA PHE A 148 11.89 -0.32 -9.12
C PHE A 148 11.03 -1.23 -8.23
N ILE A 149 10.63 -2.40 -8.75
CA ILE A 149 9.82 -3.38 -8.02
C ILE A 149 10.56 -3.87 -6.78
N GLN A 150 11.86 -4.15 -6.88
CA GLN A 150 12.67 -4.51 -5.73
C GLN A 150 12.65 -3.42 -4.65
N ALA A 151 12.82 -2.14 -5.04
CA ALA A 151 12.87 -1.02 -4.09
C ALA A 151 11.55 -0.71 -3.40
N ILE A 152 10.40 -1.04 -4.01
CA ILE A 152 9.07 -0.87 -3.39
C ILE A 152 8.62 -2.14 -2.63
N SER A 153 9.38 -3.23 -2.75
CA SER A 153 9.14 -4.47 -2.00
C SER A 153 9.82 -4.47 -0.62
N GLU A 154 10.82 -3.60 -0.42
CA GLU A 154 11.59 -3.40 0.82
C GLU A 154 10.88 -2.43 1.77
#